data_AF-A0A7R9XYQ8-F1
#
_entry.id   AF-A0A7R9XYQ8-F1
#
_cell.length_a   1.000
_cell.length_b   1.000
_cell.length_c   1.000
_cell.angle_alpha   90.00
_cell.angle_beta   90.00
_cell.angle_gamma   90.00
#
_symmetry.space_group_name_H-M   'P 1'
#
loop_
_entity.id
_entity.type
_entity.pdbx_description
1 polymer ?
#
loop_
_entity_poly.entity_id
_entity_poly.type
_entity_poly.pdbx_seq_one_letter_code
_entity_poly.pdbx_strand_id
1 'polypeptide(L)'
;AFKQCRREAWVNGVRLVASAALALAFGGCNYDVGLGGKSVKRRAAVMMQACINTSMLAVCRSLNGFPRERATVSREMSRVSGGYKPGPYFFSKLLVETPIDMIFPVVFGGVMGPMVGLRAGGKKMFLTTLALQTASASCLGLSVGALAPSAEMALAIGPCIMVLSIMLGDESGAFAEVPESLRGVSNFSLIKWAFRGCLCSEFEGLVFDPLDKRGEEKKKKNANGAAGGIAKRAARNAMEGVCPRTGEEVLEGLGLPTSGGAARAAKAQARP
;
A
#
# COMPACT_ATOMS: atom_id res chain seq x y z
N ALA A 1 25.47 9.59 -3.75
CA ALA A 1 24.01 9.62 -3.56
C ALA A 1 23.37 10.94 -4.03
N PHE A 2 23.51 12.08 -3.34
CA PHE A 2 22.75 13.30 -3.68
C PHE A 2 22.93 13.82 -5.12
N LYS A 3 24.19 13.92 -5.61
CA LYS A 3 24.47 14.31 -7.00
C LYS A 3 23.82 13.38 -8.04
N GLN A 4 23.62 12.10 -7.69
CA GLN A 4 22.96 11.12 -8.54
C GLN A 4 21.45 11.36 -8.56
N CYS A 5 20.81 11.56 -7.40
CA CYS A 5 19.39 11.90 -7.34
C CYS A 5 19.05 13.15 -8.15
N ARG A 6 19.96 14.14 -8.18
CA ARG A 6 19.81 15.33 -9.02
C ARG A 6 19.90 15.03 -10.51
N ARG A 7 20.76 14.10 -10.94
CA ARG A 7 20.83 13.65 -12.35
C ARG A 7 19.58 12.86 -12.74
N GLU A 8 19.02 12.12 -11.80
CA GLU A 8 17.76 11.38 -11.93
C GLU A 8 16.51 12.26 -11.80
N ALA A 9 16.63 13.59 -11.72
CA ALA A 9 15.49 14.49 -11.54
C ALA A 9 14.45 14.35 -12.66
N TRP A 10 14.89 14.14 -13.91
CA TRP A 10 14.00 13.87 -15.03
C TRP A 10 13.22 12.57 -14.84
N VAL A 11 13.92 11.49 -14.47
CA VAL A 11 13.31 10.18 -14.20
C VAL A 11 12.31 10.28 -13.05
N ASN A 12 12.66 11.02 -11.99
CA ASN A 12 11.75 11.29 -10.88
C ASN A 12 10.53 12.13 -11.32
N GLY A 13 10.69 13.08 -12.25
CA GLY A 13 9.57 13.80 -12.87
C GLY A 13 8.61 12.87 -13.61
N VAL A 14 9.15 11.97 -14.45
CA VAL A 14 8.34 10.95 -15.16
C VAL A 14 7.62 10.02 -14.17
N ARG A 15 8.31 9.59 -13.11
CA ARG A 15 7.71 8.77 -12.04
C ARG A 15 6.58 9.49 -11.32
N LEU A 16 6.69 10.81 -11.12
CA LEU A 16 5.65 11.61 -10.49
C LEU A 16 4.40 11.65 -11.37
N VAL A 17 4.57 11.90 -12.67
CA VAL A 17 3.49 11.88 -13.66
C VAL A 17 2.84 10.49 -13.73
N ALA A 18 3.64 9.43 -13.81
CA ALA A 18 3.15 8.06 -13.81
C ALA A 18 2.36 7.72 -12.53
N SER A 19 2.85 8.16 -11.37
CA SER A 19 2.16 7.97 -10.08
C SER A 19 0.82 8.70 -10.03
N ALA A 20 0.75 9.92 -10.56
CA ALA A 20 -0.50 10.68 -10.67
C ALA A 20 -1.47 10.02 -11.66
N ALA A 21 -1.00 9.59 -12.84
CA ALA A 21 -1.82 8.90 -13.83
C ALA A 21 -2.39 7.58 -13.27
N LEU A 22 -1.58 6.83 -12.53
CA LEU A 22 -2.00 5.60 -11.87
C LEU A 22 -3.03 5.90 -10.77
N ALA A 23 -2.84 6.97 -10.00
CA ALA A 23 -3.81 7.41 -9.00
C ALA A 23 -5.16 7.79 -9.63
N LEU A 24 -5.15 8.46 -10.77
CA LEU A 24 -6.35 8.78 -11.54
C LEU A 24 -7.04 7.51 -12.05
N ALA A 25 -6.29 6.53 -12.54
CA ALA A 25 -6.85 5.26 -12.99
C ALA A 25 -7.49 4.48 -11.82
N PHE A 26 -6.78 4.30 -10.70
CA PHE A 26 -7.30 3.61 -9.52
C PHE A 26 -8.48 4.35 -8.89
N GLY A 27 -8.37 5.67 -8.76
CA GLY A 27 -9.43 6.54 -8.25
C GLY A 27 -10.65 6.58 -9.17
N GLY A 28 -10.46 6.54 -10.48
CA GLY A 28 -11.54 6.47 -11.47
C GLY A 28 -12.30 5.15 -11.43
N CYS A 29 -11.58 4.01 -11.39
CA CYS A 29 -12.19 2.69 -11.23
C CYS A 29 -12.95 2.53 -9.90
N ASN A 30 -12.53 3.27 -8.87
CA ASN A 30 -13.12 3.25 -7.54
C ASN A 30 -13.78 4.56 -7.17
N TYR A 31 -14.33 5.28 -8.15
CA TYR A 31 -14.89 6.60 -7.92
C TYR A 31 -16.07 6.53 -6.95
N ASP A 32 -16.02 7.37 -5.91
CA ASP A 32 -17.10 7.59 -4.95
C ASP A 32 -17.70 6.29 -4.38
N VAL A 33 -16.90 5.59 -3.60
CA VAL A 33 -17.32 4.39 -2.88
C VAL A 33 -18.25 4.86 -1.76
N GLY A 34 -19.57 4.75 -1.91
CA GLY A 34 -20.57 5.26 -0.93
C GLY A 34 -20.45 4.69 0.50
N LEU A 35 -21.48 4.89 1.33
CA LEU A 35 -21.47 4.53 2.76
C LEU A 35 -22.41 3.37 3.14
N GLY A 36 -22.91 2.59 2.17
CA GLY A 36 -23.74 1.41 2.44
C GLY A 36 -22.94 0.14 2.76
N GLY A 37 -23.58 -0.94 3.23
CA GLY A 37 -22.89 -2.15 3.72
C GLY A 37 -21.94 -2.85 2.74
N LYS A 38 -22.20 -2.75 1.42
CA LYS A 38 -21.30 -3.30 0.38
C LYS A 38 -20.04 -2.46 0.17
N SER A 39 -20.01 -1.22 0.70
CA SER A 39 -18.90 -0.29 0.52
C SER A 39 -17.71 -0.62 1.42
N VAL A 40 -17.94 -1.26 2.58
CA VAL A 40 -16.91 -1.67 3.53
C VAL A 40 -15.83 -2.49 2.84
N LYS A 41 -16.22 -3.59 2.18
CA LYS A 41 -15.31 -4.46 1.45
C LYS A 41 -14.60 -3.73 0.30
N ARG A 42 -15.29 -2.82 -0.39
CA ARG A 42 -14.70 -2.05 -1.50
C ARG A 42 -13.67 -1.03 -1.00
N ARG A 43 -13.93 -0.34 0.11
CA ARG A 43 -12.98 0.58 0.76
C ARG A 43 -11.73 -0.17 1.22
N ALA A 44 -11.91 -1.31 1.91
CA ALA A 44 -10.80 -2.17 2.32
C ALA A 44 -9.97 -2.66 1.12
N ALA A 45 -10.62 -3.13 0.05
CA ALA A 45 -9.92 -3.59 -1.16
C ALA A 45 -9.10 -2.46 -1.83
N VAL A 46 -9.64 -1.25 -1.91
CA VAL A 46 -8.91 -0.08 -2.45
C VAL A 46 -7.69 0.25 -1.61
N MET A 47 -7.77 0.14 -0.29
CA MET A 47 -6.64 0.38 0.60
C MET A 47 -5.55 -0.67 0.47
N MET A 48 -5.92 -1.94 0.42
CA MET A 48 -4.98 -3.02 0.15
C MET A 48 -4.28 -2.79 -1.20
N GLN A 49 -5.05 -2.48 -2.24
CA GLN A 49 -4.53 -2.20 -3.57
C GLN A 49 -3.56 -1.01 -3.59
N ALA A 50 -3.85 0.05 -2.84
CA ALA A 50 -2.96 1.20 -2.68
C ALA A 50 -1.64 0.81 -2.00
N CYS A 51 -1.70 0.01 -0.93
CA CYS A 51 -0.51 -0.48 -0.22
C CYS A 51 0.38 -1.33 -1.13
N ILE A 52 -0.22 -2.30 -1.82
CA ILE A 52 0.46 -3.21 -2.74
C ILE A 52 1.14 -2.45 -3.87
N ASN A 53 0.39 -1.57 -4.54
CA ASN A 53 0.89 -0.84 -5.71
C ASN A 53 2.12 0.01 -5.35
N THR A 54 1.99 0.81 -4.29
CA THR A 54 3.05 1.74 -3.89
C THR A 54 4.28 1.02 -3.33
N SER A 55 4.11 -0.10 -2.62
CA SER A 55 5.23 -0.92 -2.13
C SER A 55 5.93 -1.70 -3.24
N MET A 56 5.19 -2.28 -4.18
CA MET A 56 5.77 -3.01 -5.32
C MET A 56 6.63 -2.07 -6.18
N LEU A 57 6.12 -0.88 -6.51
CA LEU A 57 6.88 0.11 -7.29
C LEU A 57 8.19 0.53 -6.60
N ALA A 58 8.16 0.67 -5.27
CA ALA A 58 9.33 1.02 -4.46
C ALA A 58 10.40 -0.08 -4.46
N VAL A 59 9.98 -1.34 -4.27
CA VAL A 59 10.86 -2.51 -4.32
C VAL A 59 11.45 -2.68 -5.71
N CYS A 60 10.62 -2.66 -6.76
CA CYS A 60 11.08 -2.80 -8.14
C CYS A 60 12.14 -1.75 -8.49
N ARG A 61 11.94 -0.48 -8.10
CA ARG A 61 12.95 0.56 -8.30
C ARG A 61 14.26 0.22 -7.61
N SER A 62 14.19 -0.13 -6.32
CA SER A 62 15.38 -0.35 -5.48
C SER A 62 16.20 -1.54 -5.97
N LEU A 63 15.52 -2.61 -6.40
CA LEU A 63 16.14 -3.80 -7.00
C LEU A 63 16.85 -3.52 -8.32
N ASN A 64 16.35 -2.58 -9.11
CA ASN A 64 17.00 -2.17 -10.36
C ASN A 64 18.17 -1.21 -10.13
N GLY A 65 18.11 -0.36 -9.10
CA GLY A 65 19.13 0.66 -8.84
C GLY A 65 20.44 0.08 -8.31
N PHE A 66 20.37 -0.70 -7.23
CA PHE A 66 21.57 -1.11 -6.49
C PHE A 66 22.52 -2.02 -7.29
N PRO A 67 22.05 -3.09 -7.97
CA PRO A 67 22.94 -3.96 -8.72
C PRO A 67 23.63 -3.27 -9.91
N ARG A 68 22.95 -2.30 -10.56
CA ARG A 68 23.54 -1.51 -11.65
C ARG A 68 24.70 -0.63 -11.19
N GLU A 69 24.62 -0.15 -9.96
CA GLU A 69 25.65 0.72 -9.38
C GLU A 69 26.80 -0.07 -8.76
N ARG A 70 26.53 -1.29 -8.27
CA ARG A 70 27.49 -2.11 -7.52
C ARG A 70 28.84 -2.26 -8.22
N ALA A 71 28.87 -2.47 -9.54
CA ALA A 71 30.11 -2.62 -10.30
C ALA A 71 30.94 -1.33 -10.30
N THR A 72 30.30 -0.17 -10.47
CA THR A 72 30.96 1.14 -10.44
C THR A 72 31.45 1.46 -9.04
N VAL A 73 30.62 1.26 -8.01
CA VAL A 73 30.98 1.55 -6.62
C VAL A 73 32.11 0.63 -6.15
N SER A 74 32.09 -0.66 -6.50
CA SER A 74 33.17 -1.60 -6.18
C SER A 74 34.51 -1.18 -6.81
N ARG A 75 34.48 -0.68 -8.06
CA ARG A 75 35.66 -0.12 -8.73
C ARG A 75 36.16 1.17 -8.08
N GLU A 76 35.27 2.03 -7.61
CA GLU A 76 35.65 3.25 -6.88
C GLU A 76 36.27 2.91 -5.52
N MET A 77 35.72 1.92 -4.81
CA MET A 77 36.27 1.43 -3.53
C MET A 77 37.67 0.85 -3.68
N SER A 78 37.96 0.14 -4.79
CA SER A 78 39.26 -0.52 -5.00
C SER A 78 40.35 0.39 -5.55
N ARG A 79 40.00 1.51 -6.19
CA ARG A 79 40.97 2.42 -6.83
C ARG A 79 41.56 3.46 -5.90
N VAL A 80 40.89 3.79 -4.80
CA VAL A 80 41.33 4.86 -3.90
C VAL A 80 42.06 4.23 -2.71
N SER A 81 43.36 4.51 -2.56
CA SER A 81 44.08 4.21 -1.31
C SER A 81 43.36 4.93 -0.16
N GLY A 82 42.66 4.18 0.70
CA GLY A 82 41.74 4.72 1.72
C GLY A 82 40.26 4.76 1.34
N GLY A 83 39.81 3.96 0.36
CA GLY A 83 38.41 3.87 -0.08
C GLY A 83 37.39 3.62 1.04
N TYR A 84 36.15 4.06 0.85
CA TYR A 84 35.08 3.91 1.84
C TYR A 84 34.56 2.46 1.89
N LYS A 85 34.13 2.03 3.08
CA LYS A 85 33.52 0.71 3.27
C LYS A 85 32.13 0.63 2.60
N PRO A 86 31.63 -0.58 2.25
CA PRO A 86 30.31 -0.76 1.65
C PRO A 86 29.14 -0.28 2.55
N GLY A 87 29.27 -0.42 3.88
CA GLY A 87 28.24 -0.02 4.84
C GLY A 87 27.90 1.48 4.78
N PRO A 88 28.88 2.39 4.96
CA PRO A 88 28.66 3.84 4.81
C PRO A 88 28.00 4.25 3.48
N TYR A 89 28.34 3.58 2.37
CA TYR A 89 27.68 3.81 1.08
C TYR A 89 26.21 3.39 1.12
N PHE A 90 25.92 2.19 1.62
CA PHE A 90 24.57 1.67 1.76
C PHE A 90 23.68 2.60 2.60
N PHE A 91 24.14 3.01 3.77
CA PHE A 91 23.40 3.93 4.63
C PHE A 91 23.23 5.32 4.00
N SER A 92 24.27 5.83 3.31
CA SER A 92 24.16 7.11 2.59
C SER A 92 23.15 7.06 1.45
N LYS A 93 23.07 5.92 0.73
CA LYS A 93 22.08 5.72 -0.34
C LYS A 93 20.68 5.63 0.23
N LEU A 94 20.50 4.84 1.29
CA LEU A 94 19.22 4.70 2.00
C LEU A 94 18.71 6.06 2.50
N LEU A 95 19.54 6.84 3.20
CA LEU A 95 19.13 8.14 3.74
C LEU A 95 18.74 9.18 2.68
N VAL A 96 19.31 9.08 1.47
CA VAL A 96 19.03 10.04 0.38
C VAL A 96 17.87 9.57 -0.49
N GLU A 97 17.76 8.28 -0.78
CA GLU A 97 16.71 7.75 -1.67
C GLU A 97 15.37 7.59 -0.96
N THR A 98 15.37 7.17 0.30
CA THR A 98 14.14 6.92 1.06
C THR A 98 13.21 8.15 1.11
N PRO A 99 13.67 9.37 1.44
CA PRO A 99 12.78 10.54 1.46
C PRO A 99 12.21 10.91 0.09
N ILE A 100 12.96 10.68 -0.98
CA ILE A 100 12.49 10.94 -2.35
C ILE A 100 11.41 9.93 -2.73
N ASP A 101 11.61 8.66 -2.39
CA ASP A 101 10.63 7.62 -2.68
C ASP A 101 9.32 7.78 -1.89
N MET A 102 9.34 8.44 -0.73
CA MET A 102 8.13 8.78 0.05
C MET A 102 7.22 9.80 -0.64
N ILE A 103 7.72 10.61 -1.59
CA ILE A 103 6.92 11.66 -2.23
C ILE A 103 5.87 11.05 -3.19
N PHE A 104 6.27 10.06 -3.98
CA PHE A 104 5.39 9.40 -4.96
C PHE A 104 4.12 8.77 -4.37
N PRO A 105 4.17 7.95 -3.31
CA PRO A 105 2.98 7.35 -2.70
C PRO A 105 2.09 8.41 -2.03
N VAL A 106 2.66 9.52 -1.54
CA VAL A 106 1.89 10.64 -0.98
C VAL A 106 1.10 11.34 -2.08
N VAL A 107 1.70 11.56 -3.25
CA VAL A 107 0.97 12.11 -4.42
C VAL A 107 -0.08 11.12 -4.90
N PHE A 108 0.26 9.83 -5.00
CA PHE A 108 -0.68 8.79 -5.40
C PHE A 108 -1.91 8.76 -4.47
N GLY A 109 -1.68 8.64 -3.15
CA GLY A 109 -2.76 8.63 -2.16
C GLY A 109 -3.50 9.96 -2.05
N GLY A 110 -2.81 11.08 -2.28
CA GLY A 110 -3.38 12.42 -2.23
C GLY A 110 -4.36 12.71 -3.35
N VAL A 111 -4.13 12.14 -4.53
CA VAL A 111 -5.04 12.20 -5.69
C VAL A 111 -6.14 11.14 -5.58
N MET A 112 -5.78 9.89 -5.30
CA MET A 112 -6.73 8.78 -5.25
C MET A 112 -7.73 8.92 -4.10
N GLY A 113 -7.30 9.33 -2.91
CA GLY A 113 -8.14 9.37 -1.71
C GLY A 113 -9.42 10.20 -1.85
N PRO A 114 -9.34 11.47 -2.30
CA PRO A 114 -10.52 12.28 -2.58
C PRO A 114 -11.43 11.69 -3.67
N MET A 115 -10.86 11.10 -4.74
CA MET A 115 -11.65 10.49 -5.83
C MET A 115 -12.48 9.29 -5.37
N VAL A 116 -11.91 8.49 -4.47
CA VAL A 116 -12.59 7.32 -3.88
C VAL A 116 -13.63 7.73 -2.85
N GLY A 117 -13.57 8.95 -2.32
CA GLY A 117 -14.43 9.40 -1.23
C GLY A 117 -13.96 8.87 0.13
N LEU A 118 -12.65 8.73 0.33
CA LEU A 118 -12.06 8.36 1.63
C LEU A 118 -12.30 9.46 2.67
N ARG A 119 -12.24 9.08 3.97
CA ARG A 119 -12.55 9.99 5.07
C ARG A 119 -11.53 11.14 5.16
N ALA A 120 -12.01 12.38 5.16
CA ALA A 120 -11.14 13.56 5.26
C ALA A 120 -10.34 13.61 6.57
N GLY A 121 -10.94 13.22 7.70
CA GLY A 121 -10.27 13.16 9.01
C GLY A 121 -9.14 12.13 9.07
N GLY A 122 -9.21 11.07 8.27
CA GLY A 122 -8.20 10.01 8.16
C GLY A 122 -7.03 10.33 7.24
N LYS A 123 -7.17 11.36 6.38
CA LYS A 123 -6.25 11.62 5.26
C LYS A 123 -4.78 11.71 5.69
N LYS A 124 -4.49 12.42 6.78
CA LYS A 124 -3.10 12.57 7.27
C LYS A 124 -2.49 11.20 7.62
N MET A 125 -3.23 10.40 8.37
CA MET A 125 -2.78 9.07 8.81
C MET A 125 -2.64 8.10 7.64
N PHE A 126 -3.56 8.14 6.68
CA PHE A 126 -3.47 7.39 5.43
C PHE A 126 -2.19 7.72 4.65
N LEU A 127 -1.95 9.01 4.39
CA LEU A 127 -0.77 9.46 3.63
C LEU A 127 0.55 9.16 4.36
N THR A 128 0.59 9.34 5.68
CA THR A 128 1.78 8.99 6.48
C THR A 128 2.05 7.48 6.46
N THR A 129 1.00 6.65 6.54
CA THR A 129 1.13 5.19 6.47
C THR A 129 1.69 4.77 5.11
N LEU A 130 1.15 5.31 4.01
CA LEU A 130 1.67 5.06 2.66
C LEU A 130 3.12 5.51 2.49
N ALA A 131 3.49 6.67 3.05
CA ALA A 131 4.87 7.15 2.99
C ALA A 131 5.84 6.21 3.74
N LEU A 132 5.50 5.84 4.97
CA LEU A 132 6.34 4.98 5.81
C LEU A 132 6.46 3.55 5.26
N GLN A 133 5.39 3.00 4.70
CA GLN A 133 5.46 1.67 4.11
C GLN A 133 6.31 1.66 2.83
N THR A 134 6.20 2.69 1.99
CA THR A 134 7.07 2.84 0.80
C THR A 134 8.53 3.03 1.20
N ALA A 135 8.82 3.83 2.24
CA ALA A 135 10.16 3.95 2.78
C ALA A 135 10.74 2.59 3.19
N SER A 136 9.94 1.81 3.94
CA SER A 136 10.33 0.47 4.39
C SER A 136 10.51 -0.49 3.21
N ALA A 137 9.68 -0.38 2.18
CA ALA A 137 9.73 -1.19 0.96
C ALA A 137 10.98 -0.86 0.13
N SER A 138 11.36 0.41 0.01
CA SER A 138 12.63 0.81 -0.60
C SER A 138 13.83 0.26 0.17
N CYS A 139 13.82 0.33 1.51
CA CYS A 139 14.89 -0.26 2.34
C CYS A 139 15.01 -1.78 2.14
N LEU A 140 13.87 -2.49 2.08
CA LEU A 140 13.83 -3.92 1.79
C LEU A 140 14.42 -4.23 0.41
N GLY A 141 13.99 -3.51 -0.62
CA GLY A 141 14.49 -3.68 -1.99
C GLY A 141 15.99 -3.39 -2.12
N LEU A 142 16.50 -2.35 -1.44
CA LEU A 142 17.93 -2.05 -1.38
C LEU A 142 18.71 -3.17 -0.68
N SER A 143 18.18 -3.70 0.42
CA SER A 143 18.81 -4.80 1.17
C SER A 143 18.89 -6.08 0.34
N VAL A 144 17.80 -6.45 -0.34
CA VAL A 144 17.77 -7.60 -1.25
C VAL A 144 18.73 -7.39 -2.42
N GLY A 145 18.73 -6.19 -3.03
CA GLY A 145 19.67 -5.84 -4.10
C GLY A 145 21.13 -5.88 -3.67
N ALA A 146 21.43 -5.60 -2.40
CA ALA A 146 22.77 -5.66 -1.83
C ALA A 146 23.24 -7.09 -1.54
N LEU A 147 22.33 -7.95 -1.05
CA LEU A 147 22.63 -9.35 -0.72
C LEU A 147 22.65 -10.25 -1.97
N ALA A 148 21.92 -9.89 -3.02
CA ALA A 148 21.85 -10.69 -4.23
C ALA A 148 23.21 -10.74 -4.97
N PRO A 149 23.65 -11.92 -5.45
CA PRO A 149 24.85 -12.08 -6.27
C PRO A 149 24.79 -11.34 -7.61
N SER A 150 23.60 -11.25 -8.23
CA SER A 150 23.37 -10.60 -9.51
C SER A 150 22.07 -9.78 -9.52
N ALA A 151 21.97 -8.85 -10.47
CA ALA A 151 20.74 -8.08 -10.71
C ALA A 151 19.55 -8.98 -11.06
N GLU A 152 19.79 -9.99 -11.89
CA GLU A 152 18.78 -10.96 -12.31
C GLU A 152 18.22 -11.75 -11.12
N MET A 153 19.10 -12.20 -10.22
CA MET A 153 18.67 -12.90 -9.00
C MET A 153 17.87 -11.98 -8.06
N ALA A 154 18.28 -10.72 -7.92
CA ALA A 154 17.53 -9.73 -7.15
C ALA A 154 16.12 -9.51 -7.73
N LEU A 155 16.01 -9.40 -9.05
CA LEU A 155 14.75 -9.21 -9.77
C LEU A 155 13.86 -10.46 -9.75
N ALA A 156 14.43 -11.66 -9.65
CA ALA A 156 13.67 -12.89 -9.46
C ALA A 156 13.11 -13.01 -8.03
N ILE A 157 13.92 -12.71 -7.02
CA ILE A 157 13.55 -12.87 -5.60
C ILE A 157 12.60 -11.77 -5.12
N GLY A 158 12.77 -10.55 -5.61
CA GLY A 158 12.00 -9.38 -5.18
C GLY A 158 10.48 -9.56 -5.22
N PRO A 159 9.90 -9.91 -6.39
CA PRO A 159 8.48 -10.20 -6.52
C PRO A 159 8.00 -11.33 -5.60
N CYS A 160 8.81 -12.39 -5.41
CA CYS A 160 8.47 -13.48 -4.49
C CYS A 160 8.32 -13.00 -3.04
N ILE A 161 9.25 -12.17 -2.55
CA ILE A 161 9.16 -11.58 -1.21
C ILE A 161 7.90 -10.70 -1.08
N MET A 162 7.57 -9.94 -2.12
CA MET A 162 6.38 -9.11 -2.13
C MET A 162 5.10 -9.95 -2.12
N VAL A 163 5.00 -11.00 -2.92
CA VAL A 163 3.83 -11.90 -2.93
C VAL A 163 3.63 -12.54 -1.55
N LEU A 164 4.71 -13.03 -0.91
CA LEU A 164 4.64 -13.56 0.45
C LEU A 164 4.16 -12.49 1.45
N SER A 165 4.67 -11.26 1.33
CA SER A 165 4.24 -10.14 2.18
C SER A 165 2.75 -9.83 1.99
N ILE A 166 2.24 -9.90 0.76
CA ILE A 166 0.82 -9.68 0.46
C ILE A 166 -0.03 -10.79 1.07
N MET A 167 0.32 -12.05 0.85
CA MET A 167 -0.42 -13.20 1.39
C MET A 167 -0.49 -13.18 2.92
N LEU A 168 0.62 -12.85 3.58
CA LEU A 168 0.69 -12.76 5.03
C LEU A 168 0.08 -11.48 5.61
N GLY A 169 -0.13 -10.46 4.78
CA GLY A 169 -0.61 -9.15 5.19
C GLY A 169 -2.11 -8.92 5.02
N ASP A 170 -2.82 -9.87 4.40
CA ASP A 170 -4.25 -9.74 4.23
C ASP A 170 -5.02 -10.10 5.50
N GLU A 171 -5.43 -9.07 6.22
CA GLU A 171 -6.26 -9.22 7.42
C GLU A 171 -7.75 -9.12 7.14
N SER A 172 -8.12 -8.76 5.92
CA SER A 172 -9.54 -8.74 5.52
C SER A 172 -10.08 -10.12 5.20
N GLY A 173 -9.20 -11.14 5.13
CA GLY A 173 -9.53 -12.50 4.72
C GLY A 173 -10.02 -12.58 3.27
N ALA A 174 -9.72 -11.57 2.45
CA ALA A 174 -10.22 -11.48 1.08
C ALA A 174 -9.40 -12.30 0.08
N PHE A 175 -8.13 -12.55 0.37
CA PHE A 175 -7.12 -13.19 -0.48
C PHE A 175 -6.52 -14.44 0.17
N ALA A 176 -6.26 -14.43 1.48
CA ALA A 176 -5.76 -15.59 2.19
C ALA A 176 -6.14 -15.53 3.69
N GLU A 177 -6.55 -16.67 4.25
CA GLU A 177 -6.71 -16.81 5.70
C GLU A 177 -5.40 -17.35 6.28
N VAL A 178 -4.70 -16.53 7.07
CA VAL A 178 -3.40 -16.92 7.64
C VAL A 178 -3.66 -17.89 8.80
N PRO A 179 -3.17 -19.15 8.72
CA PRO A 179 -3.36 -20.11 9.81
C PRO A 179 -2.67 -19.61 11.08
N GLU A 180 -3.22 -19.98 12.25
CA GLU A 180 -2.76 -19.47 13.54
C GLU A 180 -1.27 -19.74 13.81
N SER A 181 -0.74 -20.85 13.29
CA SER A 181 0.69 -21.20 13.35
C SER A 181 1.62 -20.20 12.65
N LEU A 182 1.14 -19.50 11.62
CA LEU A 182 1.92 -18.50 10.87
C LEU A 182 1.69 -17.06 11.35
N ARG A 183 0.91 -16.87 12.41
CA ARG A 183 0.62 -15.53 12.95
C ARG A 183 1.89 -14.79 13.38
N GLY A 184 2.89 -15.48 13.93
CA GLY A 184 4.20 -14.89 14.23
C GLY A 184 4.94 -14.41 12.97
N VAL A 185 4.97 -15.23 11.92
CA VAL A 185 5.63 -14.91 10.65
C VAL A 185 4.95 -13.73 9.94
N SER A 186 3.63 -13.64 10.05
CA SER A 186 2.88 -12.53 9.46
C SER A 186 3.26 -11.16 10.02
N ASN A 187 3.81 -11.08 11.25
CA ASN A 187 4.28 -9.80 11.82
C ASN A 187 5.49 -9.22 11.08
N PHE A 188 6.23 -10.04 10.33
CA PHE A 188 7.31 -9.58 9.45
C PHE A 188 6.79 -9.01 8.13
N SER A 189 5.51 -9.18 7.80
CA SER A 189 4.94 -8.60 6.59
C SER A 189 4.83 -7.08 6.69
N LEU A 190 5.48 -6.39 5.76
CA LEU A 190 5.38 -4.95 5.60
C LEU A 190 3.95 -4.52 5.21
N ILE A 191 3.28 -5.31 4.37
CA ILE A 191 1.93 -5.01 3.88
C ILE A 191 0.90 -5.14 5.01
N LYS A 192 1.08 -6.07 5.95
CA LYS A 192 0.19 -6.24 7.11
C LYS A 192 0.02 -4.94 7.88
N TRP A 193 1.14 -4.34 8.31
CA TRP A 193 1.13 -3.13 9.13
C TRP A 193 0.67 -1.90 8.35
N ALA A 194 1.03 -1.80 7.07
CA ALA A 194 0.56 -0.75 6.18
C ALA A 194 -0.96 -0.81 5.99
N PHE A 195 -1.49 -2.02 5.78
CA PHE A 195 -2.91 -2.24 5.58
C PHE A 195 -3.69 -1.92 6.86
N ARG A 196 -3.25 -2.41 8.03
CA ARG A 196 -3.80 -2.03 9.35
C ARG A 196 -3.88 -0.52 9.53
N GLY A 197 -2.79 0.20 9.24
CA GLY A 197 -2.72 1.65 9.37
C GLY A 197 -3.73 2.37 8.46
N CYS A 198 -3.87 1.90 7.21
CA CYS A 198 -4.86 2.41 6.28
C CYS A 198 -6.30 2.15 6.76
N LEU A 199 -6.61 0.93 7.21
CA LEU A 199 -7.92 0.57 7.73
C LEU A 199 -8.31 1.44 8.92
N CYS A 200 -7.41 1.60 9.89
CA CYS A 200 -7.64 2.47 11.04
C CYS A 200 -7.86 3.92 10.61
N SER A 201 -7.11 4.42 9.62
CA SER A 201 -7.28 5.80 9.15
C SER A 201 -8.67 6.06 8.57
N GLU A 202 -9.27 5.06 7.95
CA GLU A 202 -10.56 5.17 7.27
C GLU A 202 -11.75 4.92 8.16
N PHE A 203 -11.70 3.82 8.90
CA PHE A 203 -12.86 3.31 9.64
C PHE A 203 -12.97 3.91 11.04
N GLU A 204 -11.89 4.44 11.62
CA GLU A 204 -11.97 5.12 12.93
C GLU A 204 -12.84 6.39 12.81
N GLY A 205 -13.98 6.41 13.50
CA GLY A 205 -14.95 7.50 13.46
C GLY A 205 -15.74 7.62 12.15
N LEU A 206 -15.92 6.52 11.42
CA LEU A 206 -16.77 6.47 10.22
C LEU A 206 -18.17 5.93 10.60
N VAL A 207 -19.22 6.59 10.14
CA VAL A 207 -20.60 6.11 10.31
C VAL A 207 -21.11 5.65 8.95
N PHE A 208 -21.63 4.43 8.88
CA PHE A 208 -22.25 3.92 7.66
C PHE A 208 -23.73 4.24 7.67
N ASP A 209 -24.27 4.53 6.49
CA ASP A 209 -25.69 4.81 6.32
C ASP A 209 -26.35 3.57 5.69
N PRO A 210 -27.22 2.85 6.44
CA PRO A 210 -27.93 1.67 5.94
C PRO A 210 -28.87 1.97 4.77
N LEU A 211 -29.26 3.24 4.59
CA LEU A 211 -30.16 3.69 3.54
C LEU A 211 -29.43 4.28 2.33
N ASP A 212 -28.10 4.24 2.29
CA ASP A 212 -27.32 4.83 1.19
C ASP A 212 -27.50 4.04 -0.13
N LYS A 213 -28.57 4.41 -0.86
CA LYS A 213 -28.91 3.91 -2.20
C LYS A 213 -28.04 4.54 -3.31
N ARG A 214 -27.07 5.41 -3.01
CA ARG A 214 -26.22 6.05 -4.05
C ARG A 214 -25.45 5.04 -4.90
N GLY A 215 -25.11 3.87 -4.32
CA GLY A 215 -24.55 2.73 -5.07
C GLY A 215 -25.58 1.98 -5.94
N GLU A 216 -26.85 1.96 -5.53
CA GLU A 216 -27.93 1.30 -6.28
C GLU A 216 -28.49 2.16 -7.42
N GLU A 217 -28.52 3.50 -7.29
CA GLU A 217 -28.97 4.42 -8.34
C GLU A 217 -28.00 4.49 -9.53
N LYS A 218 -26.68 4.49 -9.28
CA LYS A 218 -25.67 4.46 -10.36
C LYS A 218 -25.69 3.11 -11.09
N LYS A 219 -25.92 2.00 -10.37
CA LYS A 219 -26.11 0.68 -11.01
C LYS A 219 -27.44 0.59 -11.78
N LYS A 220 -28.51 1.29 -11.35
CA LYS A 220 -29.75 1.43 -12.14
C LYS A 220 -29.53 2.23 -13.42
N LYS A 221 -28.76 3.32 -13.40
CA LYS A 221 -28.40 4.07 -14.62
C LYS A 221 -27.61 3.21 -15.62
N ASN A 222 -26.68 2.38 -15.15
CA ASN A 222 -25.91 1.48 -16.04
C ASN A 222 -26.66 0.18 -16.40
N ALA A 223 -27.64 -0.26 -15.60
CA ALA A 223 -28.40 -1.50 -15.83
C ALA A 223 -29.72 -1.29 -16.61
N ASN A 224 -30.10 -0.05 -16.93
CA ASN A 224 -31.24 0.20 -17.82
C ASN A 224 -30.99 -0.26 -19.28
N GLY A 225 -29.80 -0.79 -19.59
CA GLY A 225 -29.50 -1.50 -20.84
C GLY A 225 -29.60 -3.04 -20.78
N ALA A 226 -29.91 -3.66 -19.63
CA ALA A 226 -30.01 -5.12 -19.54
C ALA A 226 -31.13 -5.57 -18.60
N ALA A 227 -32.18 -6.11 -19.19
CA ALA A 227 -33.34 -6.69 -18.52
C ALA A 227 -32.95 -7.87 -17.61
N GLY A 228 -33.65 -8.02 -16.48
CA GLY A 228 -33.47 -9.15 -15.57
C GLY A 228 -34.14 -8.94 -14.21
N GLY A 229 -35.47 -8.87 -14.17
CA GLY A 229 -36.27 -8.44 -13.01
C GLY A 229 -36.39 -9.41 -11.83
N ILE A 230 -35.93 -10.66 -11.95
CA ILE A 230 -36.18 -11.70 -10.92
C ILE A 230 -34.89 -12.13 -10.22
N ALA A 231 -33.79 -12.33 -10.98
CA ALA A 231 -32.45 -12.59 -10.42
C ALA A 231 -31.93 -11.42 -9.54
N LYS A 232 -32.35 -10.19 -9.85
CA LYS A 232 -31.97 -8.98 -9.13
C LYS A 232 -32.56 -8.90 -7.72
N ARG A 233 -33.71 -9.55 -7.48
CA ARG A 233 -34.40 -9.57 -6.17
C ARG A 233 -33.85 -10.66 -5.26
N ALA A 234 -33.50 -11.83 -5.82
CA ALA A 234 -32.80 -12.89 -5.10
C ALA A 234 -31.36 -12.49 -4.71
N ALA A 235 -30.63 -11.80 -5.61
CA ALA A 235 -29.31 -11.25 -5.32
C ALA A 235 -29.33 -10.06 -4.34
N ARG A 236 -30.48 -9.41 -4.15
CA ARG A 236 -30.66 -8.35 -3.14
C ARG A 236 -30.70 -8.96 -1.74
N ASN A 237 -31.47 -10.03 -1.56
CA ASN A 237 -31.64 -10.69 -0.27
C ASN A 237 -30.41 -11.51 0.16
N ALA A 238 -29.64 -12.05 -0.79
CA ALA A 238 -28.42 -12.82 -0.48
C ALA A 238 -27.20 -11.94 -0.11
N MET A 239 -27.29 -10.61 -0.27
CA MET A 239 -26.16 -9.68 -0.10
C MET A 239 -26.36 -8.67 1.05
N GLU A 240 -27.42 -8.86 1.83
CA GLU A 240 -27.66 -8.16 3.11
C GLU A 240 -26.86 -8.86 4.22
N GLY A 241 -25.53 -8.84 4.11
CA GLY A 241 -24.75 -8.77 5.35
C GLY A 241 -25.19 -7.49 6.05
N VAL A 242 -25.62 -7.59 7.32
CA VAL A 242 -26.08 -6.44 8.11
C VAL A 242 -25.07 -5.31 7.93
N CYS A 243 -25.51 -4.16 7.41
CA CYS A 243 -24.62 -3.01 7.28
C CYS A 243 -24.13 -2.66 8.70
N PRO A 244 -22.81 -2.68 8.95
CA PRO A 244 -22.31 -2.25 10.24
C PRO A 244 -22.75 -0.80 10.44
N ARG A 245 -23.11 -0.43 11.67
CA ARG A 245 -23.58 0.93 11.99
C ARG A 245 -22.41 1.90 12.04
N THR A 246 -21.23 1.40 12.40
CA THR A 246 -20.03 2.19 12.63
C THR A 246 -18.79 1.50 12.06
N GLY A 247 -17.75 2.27 11.78
CA GLY A 247 -16.45 1.75 11.36
C GLY A 247 -15.69 1.08 12.51
N GLU A 248 -16.01 1.40 13.75
CA GLU A 248 -15.52 0.72 14.94
C GLU A 248 -15.97 -0.74 14.98
N GLU A 249 -17.23 -1.05 14.62
CA GLU A 249 -17.71 -2.44 14.49
C GLU A 249 -16.92 -3.22 13.43
N VAL A 250 -16.52 -2.55 12.34
CA VAL A 250 -15.67 -3.15 11.29
C VAL A 250 -14.26 -3.42 11.83
N LEU A 251 -13.68 -2.47 12.58
CA LEU A 251 -12.36 -2.63 13.18
C LEU A 251 -12.37 -3.75 14.24
N GLU A 252 -13.40 -3.82 15.08
CA GLU A 252 -13.57 -4.87 16.09
C GLU A 252 -13.73 -6.25 15.46
N GLY A 253 -14.53 -6.35 14.38
CA GLY A 253 -14.67 -7.58 13.60
C GLY A 253 -13.37 -8.06 12.93
N LEU A 254 -12.43 -7.15 12.68
CA LEU A 254 -11.08 -7.46 12.18
C LEU A 254 -10.05 -7.65 13.31
N GLY A 255 -10.46 -7.58 14.58
CA GLY A 255 -9.56 -7.64 15.74
C GLY A 255 -8.59 -6.46 15.84
N LEU A 256 -8.97 -5.31 15.28
CA LEU A 256 -8.19 -4.07 15.26
C LEU A 256 -8.65 -3.08 16.35
N PRO A 257 -7.74 -2.26 16.88
CA PRO A 257 -8.09 -1.24 17.87
C PRO A 257 -9.07 -0.20 17.30
N THR A 258 -10.12 0.09 18.08
CA THR A 258 -11.19 1.04 17.74
C THR A 258 -10.81 2.50 17.89
N SER A 259 -9.71 2.83 18.59
CA SER A 259 -9.14 4.17 18.61
C SER A 259 -7.60 4.20 18.67
N GLY A 260 -7.02 5.20 17.99
CA GLY A 260 -5.57 5.39 17.90
C GLY A 260 -4.87 4.23 17.18
N GLY A 261 -5.53 3.61 16.22
CA GLY A 261 -5.15 2.30 15.73
C GLY A 261 -3.77 2.26 15.05
N ALA A 262 -3.41 3.29 14.28
CA ALA A 262 -2.07 3.36 13.67
C ALA A 262 -0.97 3.59 14.70
N ALA A 263 -1.21 4.38 15.76
CA ALA A 263 -0.22 4.59 16.81
C ALA A 263 0.03 3.29 17.60
N ARG A 264 -1.03 2.51 17.84
CA ARG A 264 -0.93 1.18 18.46
C ARG A 264 -0.30 0.16 17.53
N ALA A 265 -0.62 0.19 16.23
CA ALA A 265 0.01 -0.66 15.22
C ALA A 265 1.52 -0.39 15.12
N ALA A 266 1.92 0.88 15.08
CA ALA A 266 3.34 1.26 15.11
C ALA A 266 4.03 0.77 16.39
N LYS A 267 3.38 0.87 17.56
CA LYS A 267 3.90 0.32 18.82
C LYS A 267 3.98 -1.21 18.82
N ALA A 268 3.02 -1.90 18.20
CA ALA A 268 2.98 -3.35 18.11
C ALA A 268 4.07 -3.90 17.18
N GLN A 269 4.36 -3.19 16.09
CA GLN A 269 5.49 -3.51 15.20
C GLN A 269 6.85 -3.40 15.91
N ALA A 270 6.97 -2.52 16.92
CA ALA A 270 8.19 -2.33 17.69
C ALA A 270 8.35 -3.30 18.89
N ARG A 271 7.36 -4.17 19.15
CA ARG A 271 7.46 -5.21 20.18
C ARG A 271 8.01 -6.50 19.55
N PRO A 272 9.09 -7.08 20.09
CA PRO A 272 9.68 -8.32 19.58
C PRO A 272 8.75 -9.52 19.75
#